data_AF-A0A3M1FKV8-F1
#
_entry.id   AF-A0A3M1FKV8-F1
#
_cell.length_a   1.000
_cell.length_b   1.000
_cell.length_c   1.000
_cell.angle_alpha   90.00
_cell.angle_beta   90.00
_cell.angle_gamma   90.00
#
_symmetry.space_group_name_H-M   'P 1'
#
loop_
_entity.id
_entity.type
_entity.pdbx_description
1 polymer ?
#
loop_
_entity_poly.entity_id
_entity_poly.type
_entity_poly.pdbx_seq_one_letter_code
_entity_poly.pdbx_strand_id
1 'polypeptide(L)'
;MLLTFIVVAFASWRVSRLNIVAAIRGLPDTGANGPSRLDLVGRILGGPGLLVLGAFIVLRWREEGQTVLLVGLSLLLVGGCLAGNWLLGRSSMRARARERLVYSVMGLGLLALWATPWATLGDTETVLFQQNPAFLLLSFILSGPLVIAGAILVVMFNADSLAGLSVRLLGGMGPLAPVAKTAIAYPLSNRFRTGVAMLLFAIVITTVTVMSVVIQATEIVSTPDEQSTAGFDIELAPGILSFFAPVTDLAAEMEARPDFPREQVAVVGSVSRLSVEVRQQTPSPDGWTSAEQVGLTGVDAGYAQQAAEVYPLQMRAEGFPDDASVWRALAERDDVAVVAEWRLADGGFGPPEDAEFEGRRGFFRLRSVSLEPG
;
A
#
# COMPACT_ATOMS: atom_id res chain seq x y z
N MET A 1 -23.77 14.10 22.40
CA MET A 1 -25.13 14.24 22.98
C MET A 1 -26.19 13.51 22.16
N LEU A 2 -26.27 13.72 20.84
CA LEU A 2 -27.28 13.05 20.01
C LEU A 2 -27.04 11.53 19.90
N LEU A 3 -25.78 11.10 19.71
CA LEU A 3 -25.41 9.67 19.67
C LEU A 3 -25.65 8.98 21.01
N THR A 4 -25.29 9.62 22.13
CA THR A 4 -25.57 9.10 23.48
C THR A 4 -27.07 8.96 23.74
N PHE A 5 -27.86 9.95 23.32
CA PHE A 5 -29.33 9.88 23.42
C PHE A 5 -29.90 8.72 22.59
N ILE A 6 -29.42 8.53 21.34
CA ILE A 6 -29.85 7.42 20.47
C ILE A 6 -29.50 6.07 21.08
N VAL A 7 -28.28 5.89 21.59
CA VAL A 7 -27.84 4.62 22.19
C VAL A 7 -28.66 4.31 23.44
N VAL A 8 -28.86 5.28 24.32
CA VAL A 8 -29.67 5.10 25.54
C VAL A 8 -31.13 4.82 25.20
N ALA A 9 -31.73 5.58 24.28
CA ALA A 9 -33.10 5.34 23.84
C ALA A 9 -33.28 3.94 23.23
N PHE A 10 -32.34 3.50 22.39
CA PHE A 10 -32.37 2.16 21.80
C PHE A 10 -32.20 1.05 22.84
N ALA A 11 -31.26 1.23 23.78
CA ALA A 11 -31.03 0.28 24.87
C ALA A 11 -32.27 0.17 25.78
N SER A 12 -32.85 1.30 26.20
CA SER A 12 -34.06 1.34 27.02
C SER A 12 -35.26 0.72 26.30
N TRP A 13 -35.43 1.00 25.00
CA TRP A 13 -36.52 0.42 24.20
C TRP A 13 -36.38 -1.10 24.06
N ARG A 14 -35.16 -1.60 23.86
CA ARG A 14 -34.88 -3.04 23.79
C ARG A 14 -35.16 -3.73 25.13
N VAL A 15 -34.73 -3.15 26.24
CA VAL A 15 -34.94 -3.70 27.59
C VAL A 15 -36.42 -3.68 27.97
N SER A 16 -37.17 -2.64 27.59
CA SER A 16 -38.62 -2.55 27.82
C SER A 16 -39.44 -3.65 27.14
N ARG A 17 -38.88 -4.33 26.12
CA ARG A 17 -39.53 -5.42 25.40
C ARG A 17 -39.20 -6.81 25.93
N LEU A 18 -38.38 -6.92 26.97
CA LEU A 18 -38.08 -8.21 27.60
C LEU A 18 -39.27 -8.65 28.46
N ASN A 19 -39.67 -9.91 28.31
CA ASN A 19 -40.70 -10.50 29.14
C ASN A 19 -40.11 -10.79 30.52
N ILE A 20 -40.26 -9.85 31.45
CA ILE A 20 -39.74 -9.93 32.83
C ILE A 20 -40.12 -11.26 33.50
N VAL A 21 -41.30 -11.79 33.19
CA VAL A 21 -41.78 -13.08 33.71
C VAL A 21 -40.97 -14.26 33.17
N ALA A 22 -40.55 -14.23 31.91
CA ALA A 22 -39.68 -15.26 31.33
C ALA A 22 -38.26 -15.18 31.91
N ALA A 23 -37.75 -13.96 32.13
CA ALA A 23 -36.45 -13.71 32.75
C ALA A 23 -36.39 -14.20 34.21
N ILE A 24 -37.44 -13.95 35.01
CA ILE A 24 -37.53 -14.46 36.39
C ILE A 24 -37.64 -15.99 36.43
N ARG A 25 -38.28 -16.60 35.43
CA ARG A 25 -38.46 -18.05 35.35
C ARG A 25 -37.29 -18.79 34.71
N GLY A 26 -36.23 -18.08 34.30
CA GLY A 26 -35.07 -18.68 33.63
C GLY A 26 -35.43 -19.44 32.35
N LEU A 27 -36.55 -19.09 31.71
CA LEU A 27 -36.97 -19.73 30.47
C LEU A 27 -36.08 -19.21 29.33
N PRO A 28 -35.66 -20.06 28.38
CA PRO A 28 -34.98 -19.58 27.18
C PRO A 28 -35.88 -18.55 26.49
N ASP A 29 -35.26 -17.48 25.94
CA ASP A 29 -35.91 -16.45 25.12
C ASP A 29 -36.58 -17.12 23.91
N THR A 30 -37.72 -17.72 24.15
CA THR A 30 -38.64 -18.18 23.14
C THR A 30 -39.49 -16.96 22.85
N GLY A 31 -39.07 -16.19 21.85
CA GLY A 31 -39.91 -15.15 21.28
C GLY A 31 -41.25 -15.78 20.93
N ALA A 32 -42.25 -15.60 21.81
CA ALA A 32 -43.55 -16.26 21.72
C ALA A 32 -44.38 -15.75 20.53
N ASN A 33 -43.86 -14.79 19.78
CA ASN A 33 -44.42 -14.28 18.54
C ASN A 33 -43.44 -14.66 17.42
N GLY A 34 -43.96 -15.15 16.29
CA GLY A 34 -43.18 -15.42 15.07
C GLY A 34 -42.33 -14.22 14.62
N PRO A 35 -41.52 -14.37 13.55
CA PRO A 35 -40.51 -13.37 13.17
C PRO A 35 -41.11 -11.97 13.20
N SER A 36 -40.59 -11.12 14.07
CA SER A 36 -41.17 -9.79 14.26
C SER A 36 -41.08 -9.01 12.95
N ARG A 37 -41.98 -8.04 12.72
CA ARG A 37 -41.86 -7.14 11.56
C ARG A 37 -40.47 -6.50 11.46
N LEU A 38 -39.79 -6.30 12.58
CA LEU A 38 -38.42 -5.78 12.65
C LEU A 38 -37.38 -6.79 12.19
N ASP A 39 -37.54 -8.09 12.48
CA ASP A 39 -36.66 -9.14 11.95
C ASP A 39 -36.85 -9.33 10.44
N LEU A 40 -38.09 -9.20 9.96
CA LEU A 40 -38.40 -9.25 8.54
C LEU A 40 -37.78 -8.06 7.81
N VAL A 41 -37.95 -6.84 8.35
CA VAL A 41 -37.33 -5.62 7.82
C VAL A 41 -35.81 -5.73 7.88
N GLY A 42 -35.23 -6.21 8.97
CA GLY A 42 -33.78 -6.43 9.10
C GLY A 42 -33.23 -7.42 8.07
N ARG A 43 -33.98 -8.48 7.75
CA ARG A 43 -33.62 -9.45 6.69
C ARG A 43 -33.70 -8.86 5.28
N ILE A 44 -34.75 -8.08 4.99
CA ILE A 44 -34.96 -7.47 3.67
C ILE A 44 -33.96 -6.32 3.43
N LEU A 45 -33.72 -5.50 4.46
CA LEU A 45 -32.79 -4.38 4.38
C LEU A 45 -31.33 -4.85 4.40
N GLY A 46 -31.02 -5.91 5.18
CA GLY A 46 -29.66 -6.41 5.37
C GLY A 46 -29.08 -7.21 4.21
N GLY A 47 -29.87 -8.05 3.53
CA GLY A 47 -29.38 -8.84 2.39
C GLY A 47 -29.65 -8.13 1.05
N PRO A 48 -30.90 -8.17 0.57
CA PRO A 48 -31.29 -7.52 -0.69
C PRO A 48 -31.01 -6.01 -0.72
N GLY A 49 -31.25 -5.29 0.38
CA GLY A 49 -30.99 -3.85 0.45
C GLY A 49 -29.51 -3.50 0.24
N LEU A 50 -28.59 -4.24 0.88
CA LEU A 50 -27.15 -4.08 0.67
C LEU A 50 -26.72 -4.45 -0.77
N LEU A 51 -27.36 -5.45 -1.38
CA LEU A 51 -27.10 -5.81 -2.77
C LEU A 51 -27.49 -4.66 -3.72
N VAL A 52 -28.67 -4.08 -3.54
CA VAL A 52 -29.13 -2.95 -4.35
C VAL A 52 -28.22 -1.73 -4.16
N LEU A 53 -27.87 -1.42 -2.91
CA LEU A 53 -26.97 -0.31 -2.60
C LEU A 53 -25.56 -0.54 -3.17
N GLY A 54 -25.01 -1.75 -3.01
CA GLY A 54 -23.71 -2.12 -3.56
C GLY A 54 -23.71 -2.04 -5.08
N ALA A 55 -24.75 -2.55 -5.75
CA ALA A 55 -24.90 -2.45 -7.19
C ALA A 55 -24.97 -0.99 -7.66
N PHE A 56 -25.75 -0.15 -6.97
CA PHE A 56 -25.85 1.28 -7.26
C PHE A 56 -24.49 1.99 -7.15
N ILE A 57 -23.73 1.70 -6.10
CA ILE A 57 -22.38 2.27 -5.90
C ILE A 57 -21.42 1.78 -6.97
N VAL A 58 -21.45 0.48 -7.32
CA VAL A 58 -20.62 -0.07 -8.40
C VAL A 58 -20.93 0.65 -9.71
N LEU A 59 -22.17 0.97 -10.05
CA LEU A 59 -22.49 1.69 -11.29
C LEU A 59 -21.80 3.06 -11.41
N ARG A 60 -21.37 3.67 -10.30
CA ARG A 60 -20.67 4.95 -10.25
C ARG A 60 -19.14 4.80 -10.28
N TRP A 61 -18.62 3.58 -10.41
CA TRP A 61 -17.17 3.31 -10.36
C TRP A 61 -16.38 4.06 -11.43
N ARG A 62 -16.96 4.24 -12.62
CA ARG A 62 -16.31 4.95 -13.73
C ARG A 62 -16.08 6.44 -13.45
N GLU A 63 -16.94 7.03 -12.63
CA GLU A 63 -16.86 8.46 -12.27
C GLU A 63 -15.97 8.66 -11.03
N GLU A 64 -16.04 7.76 -10.06
CA GLU A 64 -15.47 7.96 -8.73
C GLU A 64 -14.19 7.16 -8.45
N GLY A 65 -13.82 6.22 -9.34
CA GLY A 65 -12.58 5.47 -9.28
C GLY A 65 -12.62 4.18 -8.44
N GLN A 66 -11.43 3.60 -8.24
CA GLN A 66 -11.24 2.26 -7.65
C GLN A 66 -11.83 2.09 -6.25
N THR A 67 -11.69 3.09 -5.36
CA THR A 67 -12.19 2.98 -3.97
C THR A 67 -13.69 2.73 -3.93
N VAL A 68 -14.46 3.41 -4.78
CA VAL A 68 -15.91 3.25 -4.88
C VAL A 68 -16.28 1.87 -5.42
N LEU A 69 -15.50 1.34 -6.37
CA LEU A 69 -15.64 -0.04 -6.83
C LEU A 69 -15.45 -1.04 -5.69
N LEU A 70 -14.37 -0.93 -4.92
CA LEU A 70 -14.06 -1.84 -3.80
C LEU A 70 -15.12 -1.78 -2.70
N VAL A 71 -15.60 -0.58 -2.36
CA VAL A 71 -16.70 -0.39 -1.40
C VAL A 71 -17.98 -1.04 -1.93
N GLY A 72 -18.35 -0.77 -3.18
CA GLY A 72 -19.51 -1.38 -3.83
C GLY A 72 -19.44 -2.91 -3.87
N LEU A 73 -18.29 -3.47 -4.23
CA LEU A 73 -18.04 -4.92 -4.24
C LEU A 73 -18.11 -5.52 -2.83
N SER A 74 -17.62 -4.82 -1.80
CA SER A 74 -17.71 -5.28 -0.41
C SER A 74 -19.17 -5.33 0.08
N LEU A 75 -19.99 -4.34 -0.30
CA LEU A 75 -21.43 -4.32 -0.02
C LEU A 75 -22.15 -5.45 -0.77
N LEU A 76 -21.80 -5.70 -2.03
CA LEU A 76 -22.34 -6.81 -2.80
C LEU A 76 -21.98 -8.17 -2.19
N LEU A 77 -20.72 -8.34 -1.76
CA LEU A 77 -20.25 -9.55 -1.10
C LEU A 77 -21.00 -9.80 0.22
N VAL A 78 -21.08 -8.78 1.08
CA VAL A 78 -21.76 -8.89 2.38
C VAL A 78 -23.27 -9.12 2.19
N GLY A 79 -23.92 -8.32 1.34
CA GLY A 79 -25.34 -8.46 1.02
C GLY A 79 -25.67 -9.82 0.39
N GLY A 80 -24.82 -10.30 -0.52
CA GLY A 80 -24.94 -11.61 -1.16
C GLY A 80 -24.78 -12.76 -0.17
N CYS A 81 -23.82 -12.68 0.74
CA CYS A 81 -23.63 -13.67 1.81
C CYS A 81 -24.83 -13.69 2.78
N LEU A 82 -25.38 -12.53 3.15
CA LEU A 82 -26.55 -12.44 4.03
C LEU A 82 -27.82 -12.94 3.36
N ALA A 83 -28.06 -12.58 2.10
CA ALA A 83 -29.16 -13.11 1.29
C ALA A 83 -29.01 -14.62 1.07
N GLY A 84 -27.78 -15.08 0.79
CA GLY A 84 -27.43 -16.48 0.67
C GLY A 84 -27.71 -17.26 1.96
N ASN A 85 -27.38 -16.72 3.13
CA ASN A 85 -27.71 -17.34 4.43
C ASN A 85 -29.23 -17.52 4.61
N TRP A 86 -30.03 -16.56 4.16
CA TRP A 86 -31.49 -16.66 4.19
C TRP A 86 -32.02 -17.71 3.22
N LEU A 87 -31.52 -17.74 1.98
CA LEU A 87 -31.86 -18.75 0.96
C LEU A 87 -31.46 -20.17 1.39
N LEU A 88 -30.23 -20.35 1.88
CA LEU A 88 -29.71 -21.60 2.43
C LEU A 88 -30.40 -21.99 3.74
N GLY A 89 -31.08 -21.05 4.40
CA GLY A 89 -31.98 -21.31 5.52
C GLY A 89 -33.18 -22.20 5.15
N ARG A 90 -33.54 -22.26 3.87
CA ARG A 90 -34.58 -23.16 3.34
C ARG A 90 -34.06 -24.54 2.95
N SER A 91 -32.74 -24.73 2.96
CA SER A 91 -32.08 -26.00 2.63
C SER A 91 -31.93 -26.90 3.87
N SER A 92 -31.68 -28.19 3.66
CA SER A 92 -31.45 -29.21 4.71
C SER A 92 -30.04 -29.13 5.35
N MET A 93 -29.24 -28.12 5.00
CA MET A 93 -27.89 -27.97 5.55
C MET A 93 -27.90 -27.70 7.06
N ARG A 94 -26.98 -28.37 7.78
CA ARG A 94 -26.75 -28.12 9.22
C ARG A 94 -26.42 -26.64 9.43
N ALA A 95 -27.11 -25.99 10.37
CA ALA A 95 -26.95 -24.55 10.66
C ALA A 95 -25.48 -24.14 10.86
N ARG A 96 -24.70 -24.97 11.57
CA ARG A 96 -23.27 -24.74 11.83
C ARG A 96 -22.41 -24.74 10.54
N ALA A 97 -22.70 -25.62 9.59
CA ALA A 97 -21.96 -25.69 8.33
C ALA A 97 -22.31 -24.52 7.41
N ARG A 98 -23.59 -24.12 7.38
CA ARG A 98 -24.07 -22.94 6.65
C ARG A 98 -23.40 -21.67 7.14
N GLU A 99 -23.43 -21.41 8.44
CA GLU A 99 -22.80 -20.23 9.03
C GLU A 99 -21.30 -20.19 8.74
N ARG A 100 -20.60 -21.31 8.94
CA ARG A 100 -19.17 -21.40 8.62
C ARG A 100 -18.91 -21.05 7.16
N LEU A 101 -19.66 -21.61 6.21
CA LEU A 101 -19.46 -21.33 4.78
C LEU A 101 -19.69 -19.85 4.46
N VAL A 102 -20.83 -19.30 4.88
CA VAL A 102 -21.22 -17.90 4.61
C VAL A 102 -20.18 -16.93 5.14
N TYR A 103 -19.77 -17.06 6.41
CA TYR A 103 -18.82 -16.13 7.01
C TYR A 103 -17.38 -16.36 6.53
N SER A 104 -17.02 -17.57 6.10
CA SER A 104 -15.71 -17.83 5.46
C SER A 104 -15.63 -17.20 4.08
N VAL A 105 -16.69 -17.32 3.26
CA VAL A 105 -16.76 -16.67 1.94
C VAL A 105 -16.75 -15.16 2.10
N MET A 106 -17.49 -14.62 3.07
CA MET A 106 -17.46 -13.19 3.39
C MET A 106 -16.07 -12.73 3.84
N GLY A 107 -15.41 -13.46 4.75
CA GLY A 107 -14.10 -13.09 5.25
C GLY A 107 -13.01 -13.18 4.18
N LEU A 108 -12.97 -14.28 3.41
CA LEU A 108 -12.03 -14.46 2.30
C LEU A 108 -12.28 -13.46 1.17
N GLY A 109 -13.54 -13.17 0.86
CA GLY A 109 -13.89 -12.16 -0.14
C GLY A 109 -13.45 -10.75 0.28
N LEU A 110 -13.60 -10.38 1.55
CA LEU A 110 -13.08 -9.10 2.05
C LEU A 110 -11.55 -9.03 1.96
N LEU A 111 -10.85 -10.12 2.31
CA LEU A 111 -9.38 -10.19 2.16
C LEU A 111 -8.97 -10.10 0.69
N ALA A 112 -9.63 -10.84 -0.20
CA ALA A 112 -9.33 -10.80 -1.63
C ALA A 112 -9.60 -9.41 -2.24
N LEU A 113 -10.57 -8.65 -1.72
CA LEU A 113 -10.85 -7.30 -2.20
C LEU A 113 -9.87 -6.26 -1.65
N TRP A 114 -9.49 -6.34 -0.37
CA TRP A 114 -8.76 -5.25 0.29
C TRP A 114 -7.30 -5.52 0.59
N ALA A 115 -6.89 -6.79 0.71
CA ALA A 115 -5.48 -7.15 0.91
C ALA A 115 -4.70 -7.33 -0.40
N THR A 116 -5.41 -7.45 -1.53
CA THR A 116 -4.80 -7.61 -2.86
C THR A 116 -4.18 -6.29 -3.33
N PRO A 117 -2.89 -6.27 -3.72
CA PRO A 117 -2.22 -5.09 -4.26
C PRO A 117 -2.63 -4.87 -5.72
N TRP A 118 -3.85 -4.39 -5.93
CA TRP A 118 -4.43 -4.21 -7.27
C TRP A 118 -3.57 -3.34 -8.20
N ALA A 119 -2.83 -2.37 -7.64
CA ALA A 119 -1.95 -1.49 -8.39
C ALA A 119 -0.74 -2.21 -9.02
N THR A 120 -0.31 -3.36 -8.47
CA THR A 120 0.85 -4.11 -9.00
C THR A 120 0.45 -5.25 -9.93
N LEU A 121 -0.84 -5.61 -9.98
CA LEU A 121 -1.34 -6.78 -10.69
C LEU A 121 -2.00 -6.45 -12.04
N GLY A 122 -2.26 -5.19 -12.33
CA GLY A 122 -2.86 -4.74 -13.60
C GLY A 122 -1.99 -3.69 -14.28
N ASP A 123 -2.09 -3.60 -15.61
CA ASP A 123 -1.54 -2.47 -16.36
C ASP A 123 -2.17 -1.18 -15.82
N THR A 124 -1.31 -0.28 -15.33
CA THR A 124 -1.64 1.02 -14.73
C THR A 124 -2.47 1.92 -15.67
N GLU A 125 -2.47 1.60 -16.97
CA GLU A 125 -3.22 2.25 -18.05
C GLU A 125 -4.73 1.91 -18.04
N THR A 126 -5.17 0.86 -17.34
CA THR A 126 -6.59 0.48 -17.32
C THR A 126 -7.41 1.37 -16.38
N VAL A 127 -8.46 1.99 -16.92
CA VAL A 127 -9.41 2.90 -16.23
C VAL A 127 -9.97 2.30 -14.92
N LEU A 128 -9.97 0.96 -14.77
CA LEU A 128 -10.37 0.22 -13.56
C LEU A 128 -9.56 0.59 -12.30
N PHE A 129 -8.33 1.09 -12.46
CA PHE A 129 -7.42 1.39 -11.35
C PHE A 129 -7.08 2.88 -11.23
N GLN A 130 -7.77 3.77 -11.96
CA GLN A 130 -7.66 5.20 -11.71
C GLN A 130 -8.17 5.52 -10.30
N GLN A 131 -7.26 6.02 -9.46
CA GLN A 131 -7.59 6.45 -8.11
C GLN A 131 -8.02 7.92 -8.15
N ASN A 132 -9.24 8.17 -7.67
CA ASN A 132 -9.72 9.54 -7.49
C ASN A 132 -9.06 10.12 -6.21
N PRO A 133 -8.35 11.26 -6.28
CA PRO A 133 -7.69 11.86 -5.13
C PRO A 133 -8.65 12.15 -3.97
N ALA A 134 -9.93 12.43 -4.26
CA ALA A 134 -10.95 12.67 -3.24
C ALA A 134 -11.22 11.45 -2.33
N PHE A 135 -11.01 10.23 -2.85
CA PHE A 135 -11.28 8.97 -2.13
C PHE A 135 -10.02 8.23 -1.68
N LEU A 136 -8.83 8.80 -1.85
CA LEU A 136 -7.58 8.22 -1.34
C LEU A 136 -7.56 8.13 0.18
N LEU A 137 -7.97 9.20 0.87
CA LEU A 137 -8.06 9.18 2.33
C LEU A 137 -9.10 8.16 2.81
N LEU A 138 -10.22 8.03 2.09
CA LEU A 138 -11.25 7.05 2.43
C LEU A 138 -10.75 5.62 2.27
N SER A 139 -10.07 5.29 1.16
CA SER A 139 -9.53 3.93 0.96
C SER A 139 -8.49 3.58 2.03
N PHE A 140 -7.62 4.53 2.39
CA PHE A 140 -6.64 4.33 3.45
C PHE A 140 -7.29 4.03 4.80
N ILE A 141 -8.29 4.83 5.21
CA ILE A 141 -9.00 4.66 6.48
C ILE A 141 -9.82 3.36 6.51
N LEU A 142 -10.45 2.98 5.39
CA LEU A 142 -11.37 1.86 5.34
C LEU A 142 -10.66 0.51 5.13
N SER A 143 -9.51 0.51 4.44
CA SER A 143 -8.75 -0.69 4.09
C SER A 143 -8.35 -1.49 5.34
N GLY A 144 -7.69 -0.85 6.32
CA GLY A 144 -7.22 -1.52 7.53
C GLY A 144 -8.33 -2.27 8.28
N PRO A 145 -9.41 -1.58 8.73
CA PRO A 145 -10.53 -2.21 9.41
C PRO A 145 -11.22 -3.31 8.60
N LEU A 146 -11.35 -3.18 7.27
CA LEU A 146 -12.01 -4.19 6.43
C LEU A 146 -11.15 -5.45 6.24
N VAL A 147 -9.83 -5.30 6.07
CA VAL A 147 -8.89 -6.43 6.05
C VAL A 147 -8.93 -7.18 7.37
N ILE A 148 -8.89 -6.46 8.49
CA ILE A 148 -8.96 -7.04 9.85
C ILE A 148 -10.29 -7.77 10.05
N ALA A 149 -11.42 -7.14 9.69
CA ALA A 149 -12.72 -7.76 9.79
C ALA A 149 -12.79 -9.05 8.96
N GLY A 150 -12.25 -9.03 7.74
CA GLY A 150 -12.12 -10.21 6.89
C GLY A 150 -11.31 -11.33 7.56
N ALA A 151 -10.12 -11.01 8.08
CA ALA A 151 -9.25 -11.95 8.76
C ALA A 151 -9.92 -12.57 10.01
N ILE A 152 -10.56 -11.74 10.85
CA ILE A 152 -11.25 -12.21 12.05
C ILE A 152 -12.42 -13.12 11.69
N LEU A 153 -13.20 -12.80 10.65
CA LEU A 153 -14.28 -13.66 10.17
C LEU A 153 -13.76 -15.04 9.75
N VAL A 154 -12.67 -15.09 8.97
CA VAL A 154 -12.06 -16.36 8.55
C VAL A 154 -11.57 -17.15 9.76
N VAL A 155 -10.82 -16.51 10.66
CA VAL A 155 -10.24 -17.16 11.85
C VAL A 155 -11.33 -17.67 12.79
N MET A 156 -12.31 -16.83 13.14
CA MET A 156 -13.35 -17.18 14.12
C MET A 156 -14.25 -18.32 13.65
N PHE A 157 -14.62 -18.32 12.37
CA PHE A 157 -15.53 -19.33 11.83
C PHE A 157 -14.82 -20.62 11.39
N ASN A 158 -13.48 -20.60 11.25
CA ASN A 158 -12.66 -21.78 10.97
C ASN A 158 -11.76 -22.20 12.14
N ALA A 159 -11.91 -21.62 13.34
CA ALA A 159 -11.03 -21.87 14.48
C ALA A 159 -10.96 -23.35 14.90
N ASP A 160 -12.05 -24.12 14.76
CA ASP A 160 -12.03 -25.58 15.00
C ASP A 160 -11.08 -26.32 14.02
N SER A 161 -11.05 -25.90 12.75
CA SER A 161 -10.18 -26.47 11.71
C SER A 161 -8.73 -25.98 11.84
N LEU A 162 -8.54 -24.70 12.16
CA LEU A 162 -7.22 -24.12 12.46
C LEU A 162 -6.59 -24.80 13.68
N ALA A 163 -7.35 -25.00 14.76
CA ALA A 163 -6.87 -25.70 15.96
C ALA A 163 -6.44 -27.14 15.64
N GLY A 164 -7.23 -27.86 14.84
CA GLY A 164 -6.89 -29.21 14.39
C GLY A 164 -5.61 -29.25 13.55
N LEU A 165 -5.43 -28.28 12.65
CA LEU A 165 -4.22 -28.13 11.84
C LEU A 165 -3.00 -27.80 12.71
N SER A 166 -3.13 -26.85 13.63
CA SER A 166 -2.04 -26.46 14.54
C SER A 166 -1.61 -27.62 15.44
N VAL A 167 -2.56 -28.38 16.01
CA VAL A 167 -2.23 -29.58 16.80
C VAL A 167 -1.60 -30.68 15.95
N ARG A 168 -1.98 -30.80 14.67
CA ARG A 168 -1.37 -31.77 13.74
C ARG A 168 0.06 -31.38 13.34
N LEU A 169 0.32 -30.09 13.12
CA LEU A 169 1.66 -29.56 12.83
C LEU A 169 2.57 -29.57 14.07
N LEU A 170 2.01 -29.29 15.25
CA LEU A 170 2.71 -29.31 16.55
C LEU A 170 2.66 -30.67 17.24
N GLY A 171 2.22 -31.72 16.55
CA GLY A 171 1.90 -33.05 17.11
C GLY A 171 3.07 -33.79 17.77
N GLY A 172 4.28 -33.24 17.73
CA GLY A 172 5.42 -33.73 18.51
C GLY A 172 5.43 -33.28 19.99
N MET A 173 4.66 -32.26 20.37
CA MET A 173 4.61 -31.74 21.75
C MET A 173 3.42 -32.33 22.52
N GLY A 174 3.53 -33.62 22.88
CA GLY A 174 2.48 -34.41 23.56
C GLY A 174 1.70 -33.75 24.72
N PRO A 175 2.29 -32.93 25.61
CA PRO A 175 1.55 -32.36 26.74
C PRO A 175 0.81 -31.05 26.44
N LEU A 176 1.11 -30.34 25.35
CA LEU A 176 0.54 -29.00 25.08
C LEU A 176 -0.79 -29.04 24.31
N ALA A 177 -1.06 -30.13 23.59
CA ALA A 177 -2.28 -30.26 22.79
C ALA A 177 -3.59 -30.15 23.60
N PRO A 178 -3.72 -30.74 24.81
CA PRO A 178 -4.92 -30.58 25.63
C PRO A 178 -5.14 -29.13 26.09
N VAL A 179 -4.07 -28.42 26.45
CA VAL A 179 -4.11 -27.02 26.89
C VAL A 179 -4.51 -26.10 25.73
N ALA A 180 -3.93 -26.29 24.55
CA ALA A 180 -4.30 -25.53 23.36
C ALA A 180 -5.78 -25.75 22.99
N LYS A 181 -6.26 -27.00 23.09
CA LYS A 181 -7.67 -27.33 22.81
C LYS A 181 -8.64 -26.65 23.78
N THR A 182 -8.33 -26.63 25.07
CA THR A 182 -9.17 -25.94 26.06
C THR A 182 -9.08 -24.42 25.93
N ALA A 183 -7.89 -23.88 25.66
CA ALA A 183 -7.66 -22.45 25.44
C ALA A 183 -8.41 -21.91 24.20
N ILE A 184 -8.52 -22.71 23.13
CA ILE A 184 -9.25 -22.32 21.90
C ILE A 184 -10.76 -22.52 22.05
N ALA A 185 -11.19 -23.56 22.78
CA ALA A 185 -12.61 -23.86 22.97
C ALA A 185 -13.38 -22.76 23.73
N TYR A 186 -12.72 -22.08 24.68
CA TYR A 186 -13.37 -21.05 25.49
C TYR A 186 -13.75 -19.79 24.67
N PRO A 187 -12.85 -19.17 23.88
CA PRO A 187 -13.20 -18.09 22.95
C PRO A 187 -14.25 -18.49 21.89
N LEU A 188 -14.22 -19.74 21.43
CA LEU A 188 -15.13 -20.30 20.42
C LEU A 188 -16.57 -20.48 20.90
N SER A 189 -16.80 -20.56 22.22
CA SER A 189 -18.14 -20.70 22.80
C SER A 189 -19.00 -19.45 22.56
N ASN A 190 -18.37 -18.27 22.53
CA ASN A 190 -19.01 -16.98 22.31
C ASN A 190 -18.35 -16.22 21.14
N ARG A 191 -18.39 -16.83 19.95
CA ARG A 191 -17.74 -16.35 18.71
C ARG A 191 -17.93 -14.86 18.45
N PHE A 192 -19.16 -14.36 18.61
CA PHE A 192 -19.47 -12.94 18.38
C PHE A 192 -18.78 -12.01 19.38
N ARG A 193 -18.79 -12.35 20.67
CA ARG A 193 -18.17 -11.53 21.71
C ARG A 193 -16.65 -11.50 21.55
N THR A 194 -16.06 -12.66 21.30
CA THR A 194 -14.62 -12.78 21.06
C THR A 194 -14.22 -12.05 19.77
N GLY A 195 -15.01 -12.16 18.71
CA GLY A 195 -14.77 -11.45 17.45
C GLY A 195 -14.78 -9.93 17.63
N VAL A 196 -15.75 -9.38 18.37
CA VAL A 196 -15.78 -7.94 18.67
C VAL A 196 -14.59 -7.53 19.53
N ALA A 197 -14.22 -8.30 20.55
CA ALA A 197 -13.05 -8.00 21.37
C ALA A 197 -11.76 -7.96 20.54
N MET A 198 -11.55 -8.96 19.67
CA MET A 198 -10.39 -8.99 18.77
C MET A 198 -10.40 -7.84 17.77
N LEU A 199 -11.57 -7.43 17.26
CA LEU A 199 -11.69 -6.29 16.37
C LEU A 199 -11.28 -4.99 17.07
N LEU A 200 -11.72 -4.79 18.33
CA LEU A 200 -11.33 -3.62 19.11
C LEU A 200 -9.81 -3.56 19.34
N PHE A 201 -9.19 -4.68 19.73
CA PHE A 201 -7.74 -4.75 19.88
C PHE A 201 -7.02 -4.50 18.56
N ALA A 202 -7.49 -5.09 17.46
CA ALA A 202 -6.88 -4.93 16.16
C ALA A 202 -6.99 -3.50 15.64
N ILE A 203 -8.14 -2.82 15.82
CA ILE A 203 -8.30 -1.40 15.45
C ILE A 203 -7.29 -0.52 16.21
N VAL A 204 -7.06 -0.79 17.51
CA VAL A 204 -6.07 -0.04 18.30
C VAL A 204 -4.66 -0.27 17.74
N ILE A 205 -4.26 -1.53 17.52
CA ILE A 205 -2.94 -1.86 16.96
C ILE A 205 -2.75 -1.22 15.59
N THR A 206 -3.74 -1.34 14.70
CA THR A 206 -3.69 -0.73 13.37
C THR A 206 -3.57 0.77 13.43
N THR A 207 -4.29 1.43 14.34
CA THR A 207 -4.17 2.89 14.51
C THR A 207 -2.76 3.26 14.96
N VAL A 208 -2.17 2.51 15.90
CA VAL A 208 -0.78 2.73 16.35
C VAL A 208 0.22 2.50 15.22
N THR A 209 0.08 1.41 14.45
CA THR A 209 0.96 1.12 13.31
C THR A 209 0.85 2.18 12.21
N VAL A 210 -0.38 2.60 11.88
CA VAL A 210 -0.62 3.67 10.91
C VAL A 210 0.05 4.96 11.38
N MET A 211 -0.14 5.36 12.64
CA MET A 211 0.49 6.56 13.17
C MET A 211 2.02 6.44 13.18
N SER A 212 2.58 5.26 13.47
CA SER A 212 4.02 5.02 13.36
C SER A 212 4.55 5.26 11.95
N VAL A 213 3.85 4.77 10.92
CA VAL A 213 4.25 4.98 9.51
C VAL A 213 4.09 6.44 9.12
N VAL A 214 3.02 7.11 9.57
CA VAL A 214 2.80 8.54 9.31
C VAL A 214 3.90 9.40 9.95
N ILE A 215 4.29 9.09 11.19
CA ILE A 215 5.39 9.77 11.88
C ILE A 215 6.68 9.58 11.09
N GLN A 216 7.03 8.34 10.73
CA GLN A 216 8.22 8.04 9.94
C GLN A 216 8.22 8.76 8.58
N ALA A 217 7.09 8.77 7.88
CA ALA A 217 6.96 9.48 6.61
C ALA A 217 7.13 10.99 6.78
N THR A 218 6.65 11.56 7.89
CA THR A 218 6.81 12.98 8.21
C THR A 218 8.26 13.31 8.56
N GLU A 219 8.95 12.43 9.30
CA GLU A 219 10.37 12.57 9.62
C GLU A 219 11.24 12.61 8.37
N ILE A 220 11.02 11.70 7.41
CA ILE A 220 11.74 11.68 6.12
C ILE A 220 11.61 13.01 5.37
N VAL A 221 10.43 13.64 5.43
CA VAL A 221 10.17 14.92 4.75
C VAL A 221 10.71 16.12 5.54
N SER A 222 10.73 16.04 6.86
CA SER A 222 11.06 17.18 7.73
C SER A 222 12.54 17.29 8.06
N THR A 223 13.23 16.15 8.15
CA THR A 223 14.67 16.03 8.38
C THR A 223 15.21 14.96 7.45
N PRO A 224 15.39 15.31 6.16
CA PRO A 224 15.92 14.38 5.19
C PRO A 224 17.32 13.92 5.64
N ASP A 225 17.60 12.62 5.55
CA ASP A 225 18.93 12.08 5.86
C ASP A 225 19.98 12.68 4.92
N GLU A 226 21.25 12.74 5.32
CA GLU A 226 22.32 13.30 4.46
C GLU A 226 22.40 12.58 3.11
N GLN A 227 22.08 11.28 3.08
CA GLN A 227 21.96 10.46 1.86
C GLN A 227 20.82 10.87 0.93
N SER A 228 19.84 11.62 1.39
CA SER A 228 18.73 12.08 0.55
C SER A 228 19.02 13.45 -0.07
N THR A 229 19.81 14.29 0.61
CA THR A 229 20.16 15.64 0.15
C THR A 229 21.58 15.74 -0.39
N ALA A 230 22.32 14.63 -0.46
CA ALA A 230 23.75 14.64 -0.74
C ALA A 230 24.54 15.54 0.23
N GLY A 231 24.07 15.71 1.47
CA GLY A 231 24.67 16.59 2.48
C GLY A 231 24.36 18.09 2.33
N PHE A 232 23.44 18.49 1.44
CA PHE A 232 23.00 19.88 1.33
C PHE A 232 21.86 20.19 2.31
N ASP A 233 21.90 21.37 2.95
CA ASP A 233 20.88 21.82 3.91
C ASP A 233 19.66 22.49 3.25
N ILE A 234 19.86 23.11 2.07
CA ILE A 234 18.85 23.95 1.41
C ILE A 234 18.72 23.52 -0.04
N GLU A 235 17.51 23.13 -0.44
CA GLU A 235 17.15 22.86 -1.84
C GLU A 235 16.41 24.06 -2.45
N LEU A 236 16.85 24.48 -3.63
CA LEU A 236 16.17 25.49 -4.44
C LEU A 236 15.29 24.80 -5.47
N ALA A 237 13.98 24.79 -5.23
CA ALA A 237 13.01 24.25 -6.18
C ALA A 237 12.59 25.31 -7.21
N PRO A 238 12.45 24.95 -8.50
CA PRO A 238 11.92 25.86 -9.51
C PRO A 238 10.47 26.23 -9.19
N GLY A 239 10.19 27.54 -9.17
CA GLY A 239 8.85 28.08 -8.97
C GLY A 239 8.24 28.61 -10.26
N ILE A 240 7.02 29.16 -10.17
CA ILE A 240 6.33 29.78 -11.31
C ILE A 240 7.18 30.92 -11.93
N LEU A 241 7.92 31.66 -11.10
CA LEU A 241 8.77 32.76 -11.54
C LEU A 241 10.03 32.29 -12.29
N SER A 242 10.50 31.07 -12.04
CA SER A 242 11.66 30.47 -12.73
C SER A 242 11.40 30.28 -14.23
N PHE A 243 10.14 30.29 -14.67
CA PHE A 243 9.79 30.28 -16.09
C PHE A 243 10.18 31.59 -16.81
N PHE A 244 10.07 32.72 -16.13
CA PHE A 244 10.36 34.05 -16.71
C PHE A 244 11.80 34.49 -16.50
N ALA A 245 12.42 34.03 -15.42
CA ALA A 245 13.80 34.30 -15.07
C ALA A 245 14.47 33.02 -14.56
N PRO A 246 14.85 32.10 -15.46
CA PRO A 246 15.53 30.87 -15.07
C PRO A 246 16.93 31.20 -14.54
N VAL A 247 17.30 30.59 -13.41
CA VAL A 247 18.67 30.63 -12.89
C VAL A 247 19.42 29.46 -13.52
N THR A 248 20.31 29.76 -14.47
CA THR A 248 21.16 28.75 -15.13
C THR A 248 22.47 28.51 -14.41
N ASP A 249 22.98 29.53 -13.72
CA ASP A 249 24.22 29.49 -12.95
C ASP A 249 23.97 30.10 -11.57
N LEU A 250 23.90 29.23 -10.56
CA LEU A 250 23.66 29.63 -9.18
C LEU A 250 24.82 30.44 -8.60
N ALA A 251 26.06 30.12 -8.96
CA ALA A 251 27.24 30.83 -8.46
C ALA A 251 27.30 32.26 -9.00
N ALA A 252 27.05 32.43 -10.31
CA ALA A 252 26.99 33.76 -10.92
C ALA A 252 25.84 34.62 -10.36
N GLU A 253 24.67 34.04 -10.12
CA GLU A 253 23.52 34.76 -9.56
C GLU A 253 23.74 35.19 -8.10
N MET A 254 24.42 34.35 -7.31
CA MET A 254 24.86 34.71 -5.95
C MET A 254 25.86 35.87 -5.95
N GLU A 255 26.77 35.90 -6.93
CA GLU A 255 27.72 36.99 -7.12
C GLU A 255 27.07 38.31 -7.56
N ALA A 256 26.00 38.22 -8.35
CA ALA A 256 25.24 39.38 -8.80
C ALA A 256 24.38 40.01 -7.70
N ARG A 257 24.01 39.25 -6.65
CA ARG A 257 23.15 39.73 -5.55
C ARG A 257 23.99 40.24 -4.37
N PRO A 258 23.97 41.55 -4.07
CA PRO A 258 24.71 42.12 -2.94
C PRO A 258 24.12 41.74 -1.58
N ASP A 259 22.81 41.47 -1.50
CA ASP A 259 22.11 41.14 -0.26
C ASP A 259 22.24 39.65 0.15
N PHE A 260 22.90 38.82 -0.67
CA PHE A 260 23.02 37.40 -0.42
C PHE A 260 24.14 37.11 0.62
N PRO A 261 23.87 36.38 1.72
CA PRO A 261 24.83 36.16 2.80
C PRO A 261 25.87 35.07 2.44
N ARG A 262 26.80 35.39 1.54
CA ARG A 262 27.80 34.44 1.00
C ARG A 262 28.66 33.78 2.07
N GLU A 263 28.99 34.53 3.12
CA GLU A 263 29.82 34.02 4.23
C GLU A 263 29.14 32.89 5.03
N GLN A 264 27.81 32.72 4.90
CA GLN A 264 27.06 31.65 5.57
C GLN A 264 26.87 30.41 4.69
N VAL A 265 27.31 30.44 3.43
CA VAL A 265 27.14 29.33 2.47
C VAL A 265 28.48 28.65 2.25
N ALA A 266 28.61 27.41 2.76
CA ALA A 266 29.85 26.64 2.67
C ALA A 266 30.09 26.08 1.26
N VAL A 267 29.04 25.55 0.63
CA VAL A 267 29.09 24.93 -0.70
C VAL A 267 27.77 25.20 -1.44
N VAL A 268 27.87 25.32 -2.77
CA VAL A 268 26.72 25.48 -3.66
C VAL A 268 26.87 24.43 -4.75
N GLY A 269 25.80 23.68 -5.01
CA GLY A 269 25.76 22.71 -6.09
C GLY A 269 24.49 22.90 -6.92
N SER A 270 24.58 22.53 -8.18
CA SER A 270 23.48 22.57 -9.14
C SER A 270 23.29 21.20 -9.79
N VAL A 271 22.02 20.85 -9.97
CA VAL A 271 21.62 19.61 -10.63
C VAL A 271 20.63 19.95 -11.73
N SER A 272 20.89 19.46 -12.93
CA SER A 272 20.00 19.60 -14.08
C SER A 272 19.54 18.22 -14.53
N ARG A 273 18.26 18.10 -14.90
CA ARG A 273 17.68 16.85 -15.39
C ARG A 273 17.14 17.07 -16.80
N LEU A 274 17.60 16.27 -17.73
CA LEU A 274 17.19 16.29 -19.13
C LEU A 274 16.72 14.90 -19.53
N SER A 275 15.56 14.80 -20.19
CA SER A 275 15.17 13.55 -20.83
C SER A 275 15.75 13.52 -22.23
N VAL A 276 16.60 12.54 -22.53
CA VAL A 276 17.23 12.36 -23.83
C VAL A 276 16.92 11.00 -24.41
N GLU A 277 16.83 10.93 -25.71
CA GLU A 277 16.68 9.69 -26.44
C GLU A 277 18.07 9.13 -26.74
N VAL A 278 18.41 7.98 -26.15
CA VAL A 278 19.73 7.36 -26.32
C VAL A 278 19.63 6.09 -27.16
N ARG A 279 20.67 5.85 -27.96
CA ARG A 279 20.81 4.64 -28.76
C ARG A 279 22.20 4.05 -28.58
N GLN A 280 22.27 2.78 -28.21
CA GLN A 280 23.53 2.05 -28.14
C GLN A 280 24.15 1.92 -29.54
N GLN A 281 25.40 2.37 -29.70
CA GLN A 281 26.09 2.34 -30.99
C GLN A 281 26.82 1.01 -31.26
N THR A 282 27.28 0.28 -30.24
CA THR A 282 27.99 -0.99 -30.42
C THR A 282 27.87 -1.90 -29.17
N PRO A 283 27.68 -3.22 -29.32
CA PRO A 283 27.32 -3.90 -30.57
C PRO A 283 25.90 -3.54 -30.99
N SER A 284 25.67 -3.33 -32.28
CA SER A 284 24.33 -3.10 -32.84
C SER A 284 23.72 -4.47 -33.16
N PRO A 285 22.73 -4.95 -32.40
CA PRO A 285 21.94 -6.09 -32.83
C PRO A 285 20.99 -5.58 -33.91
N ASP A 286 21.00 -6.21 -35.08
CA ASP A 286 19.93 -6.09 -36.06
C ASP A 286 18.60 -6.42 -35.35
N GLY A 287 17.85 -5.41 -34.94
CA GLY A 287 16.53 -5.58 -34.34
C GLY A 287 16.19 -4.76 -33.09
N TRP A 288 17.09 -3.92 -32.53
CA TRP A 288 16.71 -3.11 -31.38
C TRP A 288 15.85 -1.88 -31.76
N THR A 289 14.53 -2.09 -31.69
CA THR A 289 13.48 -1.08 -31.69
C THR A 289 13.17 -0.62 -30.27
N SER A 290 13.83 0.45 -29.84
CA SER A 290 13.19 1.57 -29.12
C SER A 290 14.31 2.46 -28.65
N ALA A 291 14.37 3.65 -29.22
CA ALA A 291 15.13 4.70 -28.61
C ALA A 291 14.46 5.04 -27.27
N GLU A 292 15.15 4.76 -26.18
CA GLU A 292 14.56 4.85 -24.86
C GLU A 292 14.77 6.26 -24.32
N GLN A 293 13.72 6.86 -23.74
CA GLN A 293 13.86 8.08 -22.98
C GLN A 293 14.65 7.79 -21.71
N VAL A 294 15.87 8.30 -21.66
CA VAL A 294 16.75 8.22 -20.51
C VAL A 294 16.84 9.59 -19.87
N GLY A 295 16.52 9.65 -18.58
CA GLY A 295 16.79 10.83 -17.77
C GLY A 295 18.30 10.96 -17.55
N LEU A 296 18.92 11.91 -18.23
CA LEU A 296 20.27 12.36 -17.98
C LEU A 296 20.24 13.39 -16.84
N THR A 297 21.07 13.15 -15.82
CA THR A 297 21.25 14.10 -14.72
C THR A 297 22.66 14.69 -14.83
N GLY A 298 22.74 15.99 -15.09
CA GLY A 298 23.98 16.76 -15.03
C GLY A 298 24.16 17.33 -13.62
N VAL A 299 25.39 17.29 -13.13
CA VAL A 299 25.78 17.84 -11.83
C VAL A 299 26.99 18.75 -12.03
N ASP A 300 27.10 19.81 -11.22
CA ASP A 300 28.30 20.64 -11.22
C ASP A 300 29.35 20.15 -10.22
N ALA A 301 30.50 20.83 -10.22
CA ALA A 301 31.62 20.50 -9.34
C ALA A 301 31.26 20.63 -7.85
N GLY A 302 30.41 21.60 -7.48
CA GLY A 302 30.00 21.80 -6.11
C GLY A 302 29.09 20.69 -5.59
N TYR A 303 28.15 20.21 -6.42
CA TYR A 303 27.35 19.03 -6.10
C TYR A 303 28.22 17.77 -6.04
N ALA A 304 29.10 17.56 -7.02
CA ALA A 304 29.97 16.39 -7.08
C ALA A 304 30.91 16.29 -5.88
N GLN A 305 31.40 17.42 -5.37
CA GLN A 305 32.24 17.47 -4.17
C GLN A 305 31.49 16.94 -2.94
N GLN A 306 30.29 17.45 -2.67
CA GLN A 306 29.52 17.03 -1.50
C GLN A 306 29.00 15.59 -1.64
N ALA A 307 28.54 15.23 -2.85
CA ALA A 307 28.09 13.89 -3.19
C ALA A 307 29.17 12.82 -2.96
N ALA A 308 30.45 13.17 -3.14
CA ALA A 308 31.57 12.25 -2.94
C ALA A 308 31.76 11.82 -1.48
N GLU A 309 31.32 12.63 -0.52
CA GLU A 309 31.43 12.33 0.92
C GLU A 309 30.30 11.41 1.40
N VAL A 310 29.14 11.48 0.73
CA VAL A 310 27.91 10.82 1.17
C VAL A 310 27.62 9.54 0.40
N TYR A 311 27.92 9.50 -0.91
CA TYR A 311 27.52 8.39 -1.79
C TYR A 311 28.68 7.46 -2.14
N PRO A 312 28.73 6.25 -1.55
CA PRO A 312 29.63 5.21 -1.99
C PRO A 312 29.16 4.58 -3.31
N LEU A 313 30.09 4.22 -4.19
CA LEU A 313 29.78 3.52 -5.44
C LEU A 313 29.97 2.02 -5.26
N GLN A 314 28.99 1.25 -5.74
CA GLN A 314 29.04 -0.21 -5.64
C GLN A 314 30.09 -0.85 -6.56
N MET A 315 30.35 -0.22 -7.71
CA MET A 315 31.33 -0.66 -8.71
C MET A 315 32.02 0.54 -9.34
N ARG A 316 33.17 0.32 -9.98
CA ARG A 316 33.98 1.34 -10.65
C ARG A 316 34.49 0.81 -11.99
N ALA A 317 34.73 1.71 -12.94
CA ALA A 317 35.29 1.35 -14.24
C ALA A 317 36.80 1.09 -14.11
N GLU A 318 37.37 0.30 -15.02
CA GLU A 318 38.82 0.17 -15.12
C GLU A 318 39.46 1.56 -15.34
N GLY A 319 40.38 1.95 -14.45
CA GLY A 319 41.00 3.28 -14.43
C GLY A 319 40.56 4.20 -13.29
N PHE A 320 39.57 3.80 -12.49
CA PHE A 320 39.12 4.53 -11.29
C PHE A 320 39.43 3.73 -10.01
N PRO A 321 40.49 4.09 -9.26
CA PRO A 321 40.91 3.32 -8.08
C PRO A 321 39.94 3.47 -6.89
N ASP A 322 39.31 4.63 -6.73
CA ASP A 322 38.44 4.98 -5.60
C ASP A 322 37.20 5.77 -6.05
N ASP A 323 36.19 5.89 -5.16
CA ASP A 323 34.95 6.63 -5.48
C ASP A 323 35.21 8.12 -5.69
N ALA A 324 36.17 8.68 -4.93
CA ALA A 324 36.60 10.06 -5.07
C ALA A 324 37.13 10.36 -6.49
N SER A 325 37.83 9.41 -7.14
CA SER A 325 38.28 9.58 -8.53
C SER A 325 37.13 9.60 -9.53
N VAL A 326 36.03 8.87 -9.27
CA VAL A 326 34.84 8.89 -10.12
C VAL A 326 34.13 10.24 -9.98
N TRP A 327 33.89 10.70 -8.75
CA TRP A 327 33.25 11.99 -8.50
C TRP A 327 34.10 13.17 -9.02
N ARG A 328 35.42 13.12 -8.87
CA ARG A 328 36.33 14.12 -9.47
C ARG A 328 36.23 14.11 -11.00
N ALA A 329 36.18 12.93 -11.61
CA ALA A 329 36.02 12.85 -13.06
C ALA A 329 34.67 13.38 -13.52
N LEU A 330 33.58 13.15 -12.78
CA LEU A 330 32.27 13.75 -13.11
C LEU A 330 32.29 15.28 -13.01
N ALA A 331 33.09 15.84 -12.09
CA ALA A 331 33.24 17.29 -11.94
C ALA A 331 34.10 17.94 -13.03
N GLU A 332 35.13 17.23 -13.53
CA GLU A 332 36.17 17.80 -14.41
C GLU A 332 36.05 17.38 -15.88
N ARG A 333 35.35 16.29 -16.18
CA ARG A 333 35.35 15.65 -17.50
C ARG A 333 33.93 15.46 -18.03
N ASP A 334 33.76 15.77 -19.31
CA ASP A 334 32.48 15.60 -20.01
C ASP A 334 32.31 14.21 -20.67
N ASP A 335 33.29 13.30 -20.51
CA ASP A 335 33.32 11.96 -21.14
C ASP A 335 32.96 10.81 -20.18
N VAL A 336 32.49 11.11 -18.98
CA VAL A 336 32.17 10.13 -17.95
C VAL A 336 30.72 10.23 -17.50
N ALA A 337 30.12 9.09 -17.19
CA ALA A 337 28.78 9.04 -16.62
C ALA A 337 28.68 7.87 -15.63
N VAL A 338 27.80 8.04 -14.64
CA VAL A 338 27.40 6.98 -13.72
C VAL A 338 26.07 6.43 -14.21
N VAL A 339 26.01 5.11 -14.37
CA VAL A 339 24.80 4.40 -14.81
C VAL A 339 24.22 3.65 -13.61
N ALA A 340 22.92 3.79 -13.39
CA ALA A 340 22.23 3.07 -12.33
C ALA A 340 22.19 1.56 -12.62
N GLU A 341 22.32 0.73 -11.58
CA GLU A 341 22.41 -0.73 -11.71
C GLU A 341 21.23 -1.35 -12.46
N TRP A 342 20.00 -0.91 -12.15
CA TRP A 342 18.78 -1.44 -12.78
C TRP A 342 18.76 -1.25 -14.30
N ARG A 343 19.40 -0.20 -14.83
CA ARG A 343 19.55 0.03 -16.28
C ARG A 343 20.45 -1.00 -16.96
N LEU A 344 21.34 -1.62 -16.21
CA LEU A 344 22.19 -2.71 -16.70
C LEU A 344 21.45 -4.05 -16.68
N ALA A 345 20.54 -4.22 -15.72
CA ALA A 345 19.73 -5.43 -15.59
C ALA A 345 18.65 -5.53 -16.68
N ASP A 346 18.06 -4.40 -17.08
CA ASP A 346 17.02 -4.35 -18.13
C ASP A 346 17.59 -4.46 -19.56
N GLY A 347 18.88 -4.76 -19.72
CA GLY A 347 19.54 -4.90 -21.03
C GLY A 347 19.77 -3.59 -21.79
N GLY A 348 19.47 -2.43 -21.20
CA GLY A 348 19.56 -1.12 -21.87
C GLY A 348 20.99 -0.65 -22.21
N PHE A 349 22.03 -1.23 -21.57
CA PHE A 349 23.44 -0.91 -21.84
C PHE A 349 24.38 -2.15 -21.80
N GLY A 350 23.86 -3.35 -22.02
CA GLY A 350 24.64 -4.59 -22.04
C GLY A 350 24.45 -5.39 -23.33
N PRO A 351 25.37 -6.30 -23.70
CA PRO A 351 25.09 -7.25 -24.78
C PRO A 351 23.88 -8.13 -24.40
N PRO A 352 23.06 -8.59 -25.38
CA PRO A 352 21.91 -9.45 -25.11
C PRO A 352 22.31 -10.70 -24.33
N GLU A 353 21.39 -11.18 -23.48
CA GLU A 353 21.54 -12.22 -22.44
C GLU A 353 22.06 -13.59 -22.92
N ASP A 354 22.39 -13.76 -24.21
CA ASP A 354 22.76 -15.04 -24.81
C ASP A 354 24.28 -15.28 -24.81
N ALA A 355 25.08 -14.31 -24.36
CA ALA A 355 26.52 -14.47 -24.24
C ALA A 355 26.86 -14.87 -22.80
N GLU A 356 26.95 -16.19 -22.58
CA GLU A 356 27.50 -16.81 -21.37
C GLU A 356 28.90 -16.24 -21.09
N PHE A 357 28.98 -15.20 -20.25
CA PHE A 357 30.25 -14.60 -19.83
C PHE A 357 30.39 -14.71 -18.31
N GLU A 358 31.25 -15.64 -17.94
CA GLU A 358 31.78 -15.89 -16.62
C GLU A 358 32.40 -14.58 -16.06
N GLY A 359 31.65 -13.94 -15.14
CA GLY A 359 32.16 -13.00 -14.15
C GLY A 359 32.97 -11.80 -14.66
N ARG A 360 32.30 -10.75 -15.15
CA ARG A 360 32.79 -9.35 -15.14
C ARG A 360 31.65 -8.40 -15.54
N ARG A 361 31.17 -7.58 -14.60
CA ARG A 361 30.17 -6.53 -14.81
C ARG A 361 30.81 -5.19 -14.44
N GLY A 362 30.79 -4.20 -15.33
CA GLY A 362 31.62 -3.00 -15.22
C GLY A 362 30.89 -1.72 -15.61
N PHE A 363 31.40 -0.59 -15.11
CA PHE A 363 31.09 0.77 -15.54
C PHE A 363 31.61 1.04 -16.97
N PHE A 364 30.88 1.86 -17.73
CA PHE A 364 31.16 2.13 -19.14
C PHE A 364 31.74 3.52 -19.38
N ARG A 365 32.63 3.63 -20.37
CA ARG A 365 33.17 4.90 -20.87
C ARG A 365 32.33 5.37 -22.05
N LEU A 366 31.72 6.54 -21.96
CA LEU A 366 31.00 7.15 -23.09
C LEU A 366 32.04 7.64 -24.11
N ARG A 367 32.09 7.01 -25.29
CA ARG A 367 33.07 7.37 -26.34
C ARG A 367 32.68 8.61 -27.14
N SER A 368 31.41 8.98 -27.20
CA SER A 368 30.93 10.19 -27.87
C SER A 368 29.46 10.44 -27.55
N VAL A 369 29.13 11.68 -27.21
CA VAL A 369 27.75 12.20 -27.21
C VAL A 369 27.61 13.12 -28.42
N SER A 370 26.82 12.73 -29.42
CA SER A 370 26.41 13.63 -30.50
C SER A 370 25.03 14.15 -30.18
N LEU A 371 24.95 15.40 -29.71
CA LEU A 371 23.69 16.12 -29.59
C LEU A 371 23.31 16.63 -30.99
N GLU A 372 22.39 15.95 -31.67
CA GLU A 372 21.75 16.52 -32.84
C GLU A 372 20.64 17.48 -32.36
N PRO A 373 20.68 18.77 -32.73
CA PRO A 373 19.56 19.66 -32.47
C PRO A 373 18.38 19.22 -33.34
N GLY A 374 17.25 18.91 -32.68
CA GLY A 374 15.95 18.70 -33.31
C GLY A 374 15.30 20.01 -33.74
#